data_AF-A0A174BXZ9-F1
#
_entry.id   AF-A0A174BXZ9-F1
#
_cell.length_a   1.000
_cell.length_b   1.000
_cell.length_c   1.000
_cell.angle_alpha   90.00
_cell.angle_beta   90.00
_cell.angle_gamma   90.00
#
_symmetry.space_group_name_H-M   'P 1'
#
loop_
_entity.id
_entity.type
_entity.pdbx_description
1 polymer ?
#
loop_
_entity_poly.entity_id
_entity_poly.type
_entity_poly.pdbx_seq_one_letter_code
_entity_poly.pdbx_strand_id
1 'polypeptide(L)'
;MKKSIVLCVCFVFICAFTLVGCSSKDTEQDMILDQEMKLIYEETISPNKEYSESEEDAVNYNVEVYQGKDYKILVNAKSNSEFFESLQYELEYDQEITESDIAIEWTTLMGNPKATEQDQLAIAYVSISENGQVFSERKISFGNKAIEIIIDTINKD
;
A
#
# COMPACT_ATOMS: atom_id res chain seq x y z
N MET A 1 -3.17 -48.58 37.65
CA MET A 1 -4.31 -49.31 37.02
C MET A 1 -5.55 -48.44 37.19
N LYS A 2 -5.90 -47.60 36.20
CA LYS A 2 -6.93 -47.78 35.15
C LYS A 2 -8.35 -48.05 35.68
N LYS A 3 -9.26 -47.09 35.40
CA LYS A 3 -10.65 -47.16 34.86
C LYS A 3 -11.42 -45.91 35.35
N SER A 4 -11.50 -44.80 34.62
CA SER A 4 -12.43 -44.46 33.50
C SER A 4 -13.90 -44.82 33.75
N ILE A 5 -14.81 -43.84 33.58
CA ILE A 5 -16.13 -43.88 32.88
C ILE A 5 -16.92 -42.57 33.24
N VAL A 6 -16.99 -41.56 32.33
CA VAL A 6 -18.13 -41.18 31.43
C VAL A 6 -19.29 -40.48 32.19
N LEU A 7 -19.46 -39.14 32.10
CA LEU A 7 -20.19 -38.29 31.11
C LEU A 7 -21.69 -38.09 31.43
N CYS A 8 -22.10 -36.83 31.64
CA CYS A 8 -23.43 -36.23 31.39
C CYS A 8 -23.38 -34.74 31.78
N VAL A 9 -23.06 -33.82 30.86
CA VAL A 9 -24.01 -33.06 30.01
C VAL A 9 -25.08 -32.33 30.83
N CYS A 10 -24.95 -30.99 30.91
CA CYS A 10 -26.05 -30.04 30.78
C CYS A 10 -25.47 -28.66 30.42
N PHE A 11 -25.39 -28.44 29.11
CA PHE A 11 -24.98 -27.21 28.43
C PHE A 11 -26.17 -26.23 28.47
N VAL A 12 -26.10 -25.17 29.28
CA VAL A 12 -27.02 -24.03 29.15
C VAL A 12 -26.26 -22.74 29.45
N PHE A 13 -25.64 -22.18 28.41
CA PHE A 13 -25.42 -20.73 28.31
C PHE A 13 -25.92 -20.30 26.94
N ILE A 14 -27.23 -20.08 26.87
CA ILE A 14 -27.86 -19.36 25.76
C ILE A 14 -27.56 -17.88 26.01
N CYS A 15 -26.43 -17.41 25.50
CA CYS A 15 -26.22 -15.99 25.25
C CYS A 15 -26.55 -15.74 23.78
N ALA A 16 -27.83 -15.52 23.51
CA ALA A 16 -28.28 -14.95 22.25
C ALA A 16 -27.82 -13.49 22.19
N PHE A 17 -26.56 -13.27 21.82
CA PHE A 17 -26.12 -11.98 21.32
C PHE A 17 -26.64 -11.88 19.89
N THR A 18 -27.79 -11.24 19.75
CA THR A 18 -28.29 -10.78 18.45
C THR A 18 -27.21 -9.93 17.81
N LEU A 19 -26.71 -10.39 16.67
CA LEU A 19 -25.86 -9.64 15.76
C LEU A 19 -26.62 -8.39 15.30
N VAL A 20 -26.42 -7.28 15.98
CA VAL A 20 -26.55 -5.95 15.39
C VAL A 20 -25.14 -5.50 15.04
N GLY A 21 -24.60 -6.13 14.00
CA GLY A 21 -23.40 -5.66 13.32
C GLY A 21 -23.81 -4.66 12.25
N CYS A 22 -24.15 -3.44 12.65
CA CYS A 22 -24.04 -2.29 11.76
C CYS A 22 -22.57 -1.83 11.80
N SER A 23 -21.75 -2.35 10.90
CA SER A 23 -20.41 -1.82 10.61
C SER A 23 -19.90 -2.64 9.43
N SER A 24 -19.68 -2.08 8.27
CA SER A 24 -18.83 -0.92 8.02
C SER A 24 -19.55 0.08 7.12
N LYS A 25 -19.57 1.35 7.53
CA LYS A 25 -19.44 2.40 6.52
C LYS A 25 -18.06 2.21 5.93
N ASP A 26 -17.98 2.16 4.61
CA ASP A 26 -16.74 2.33 3.86
C ASP A 26 -16.00 3.49 4.53
N THR A 27 -15.02 3.15 5.35
CA THR A 27 -14.09 4.14 5.85
C THR A 27 -13.09 4.19 4.71
N GLU A 28 -13.45 4.96 3.68
CA GLU A 28 -12.44 5.67 2.91
C GLU A 28 -11.57 6.30 3.99
N GLN A 29 -10.36 5.77 4.15
CA GLN A 29 -9.36 6.40 4.99
C GLN A 29 -8.94 7.65 4.23
N ASP A 30 -9.79 8.66 4.32
CA ASP A 30 -9.65 10.00 3.76
C ASP A 30 -8.60 10.72 4.61
N MET A 31 -7.36 10.26 4.52
CA MET A 31 -6.21 10.89 5.15
C MET A 31 -5.49 11.76 4.12
N ILE A 32 -5.69 13.07 4.27
CA ILE A 32 -4.94 14.19 3.67
C ILE A 32 -5.25 14.49 2.18
N LEU A 33 -6.52 14.57 1.83
CA LEU A 33 -6.97 15.29 0.62
C LEU A 33 -7.69 16.62 0.93
N ASP A 34 -7.61 17.10 2.18
CA ASP A 34 -8.15 18.41 2.60
C ASP A 34 -7.23 19.58 2.21
N GLN A 35 -6.00 19.28 1.75
CA GLN A 35 -5.12 20.24 1.09
C GLN A 35 -5.31 20.17 -0.42
N GLU A 36 -5.37 21.32 -1.10
CA GLU A 36 -5.36 21.38 -2.57
C GLU A 36 -4.02 20.83 -3.09
N MET A 37 -3.99 19.52 -3.33
CA MET A 37 -2.86 18.76 -3.85
C MET A 37 -2.99 18.60 -5.36
N LYS A 38 -1.90 18.86 -6.10
CA LYS A 38 -1.80 18.63 -7.54
C LYS A 38 -1.16 17.26 -7.78
N LEU A 39 -1.83 16.38 -8.54
CA LEU A 39 -1.20 15.14 -9.02
C LEU A 39 -0.04 15.50 -9.95
N ILE A 40 1.14 14.99 -9.64
CA ILE A 40 2.35 15.17 -10.45
C ILE A 40 2.58 13.94 -11.29
N TYR A 41 2.51 12.74 -10.69
CA TYR A 41 2.80 11.48 -11.39
C TYR A 41 1.94 10.35 -10.83
N GLU A 42 1.56 9.41 -11.68
CA GLU A 42 0.93 8.16 -11.28
C GLU A 42 1.49 7.00 -12.11
N GLU A 43 1.65 5.85 -11.47
CA GLU A 43 1.92 4.61 -12.17
C GLU A 43 1.06 3.48 -11.61
N THR A 44 0.46 2.71 -12.52
CA THR A 44 -0.36 1.54 -12.18
C THR A 44 0.19 0.31 -12.87
N ILE A 45 0.41 -0.75 -12.09
CA ILE A 45 0.71 -2.09 -12.61
C ILE A 45 -0.35 -3.08 -12.18
N SER A 46 -0.45 -4.19 -12.91
CA SER A 46 -1.25 -5.34 -12.47
C SER A 46 -0.35 -6.58 -12.37
N PRO A 47 -0.02 -7.04 -11.15
CA PRO A 47 0.93 -8.13 -10.95
C PRO A 47 0.44 -9.49 -11.48
N ASN A 48 -0.88 -9.66 -11.61
CA ASN A 48 -1.50 -10.92 -11.99
C ASN A 48 -2.27 -10.87 -13.32
N LYS A 49 -2.30 -9.75 -14.05
CA LYS A 49 -3.12 -9.61 -15.28
C LYS A 49 -2.92 -10.72 -16.31
N GLU A 50 -1.69 -11.20 -16.49
CA GLU A 50 -1.39 -12.29 -17.43
C GLU A 50 -1.89 -13.67 -16.97
N TYR A 51 -2.26 -13.80 -15.69
CA TYR A 51 -2.63 -15.04 -15.03
C TYR A 51 -4.07 -15.03 -14.49
N SER A 52 -4.74 -13.87 -14.51
CA SER A 52 -6.13 -13.73 -14.10
C SER A 52 -7.08 -14.35 -15.12
N GLU A 53 -8.10 -15.06 -14.65
CA GLU A 53 -9.13 -15.66 -15.52
C GLU A 53 -10.07 -14.59 -16.11
N SER A 54 -10.17 -13.43 -15.45
CA SER A 54 -10.98 -12.30 -15.87
C SER A 54 -10.34 -10.96 -15.48
N GLU A 55 -10.79 -9.86 -16.09
CA GLU A 55 -10.38 -8.50 -15.67
C GLU A 55 -10.90 -8.14 -14.27
N GLU A 56 -11.98 -8.80 -13.80
CA GLU A 56 -12.51 -8.60 -12.43
C GLU A 56 -11.58 -9.19 -11.37
N ASP A 57 -10.80 -10.22 -11.72
CA ASP A 57 -9.81 -10.87 -10.85
C ASP A 57 -8.43 -10.20 -10.94
N ALA A 58 -8.26 -9.18 -11.78
CA ALA A 58 -7.01 -8.45 -11.92
C ALA A 58 -6.81 -7.52 -10.70
N VAL A 59 -5.72 -7.75 -9.97
CA VAL A 59 -5.26 -6.84 -8.93
C VAL A 59 -4.49 -5.71 -9.59
N ASN A 60 -4.68 -4.49 -9.12
CA ASN A 60 -3.92 -3.32 -9.53
C ASN A 60 -3.19 -2.75 -8.32
N TYR A 61 -1.92 -2.43 -8.50
CA TYR A 61 -1.13 -1.60 -7.59
C TYR A 61 -0.92 -0.26 -8.25
N ASN A 62 -1.21 0.79 -7.51
CA ASN A 62 -1.13 2.16 -7.98
C ASN A 62 -0.29 2.97 -6.99
N VAL A 63 0.63 3.76 -7.52
CA VAL A 63 1.39 4.74 -6.76
C VAL A 63 1.14 6.10 -7.39
N GLU A 64 0.70 7.04 -6.57
CA GLU A 64 0.46 8.44 -6.94
C GLU A 64 1.42 9.33 -6.16
N VAL A 65 1.94 10.35 -6.83
CA VAL A 65 2.76 11.39 -6.23
C VAL A 65 2.08 12.74 -6.47
N TYR A 66 1.75 13.40 -5.38
CA TYR A 66 1.12 14.71 -5.36
C TYR A 66 2.05 15.76 -4.78
N GLN A 67 1.81 17.02 -5.14
CA GLN A 67 2.44 18.15 -4.48
C GLN A 67 1.42 19.23 -4.11
N GLY A 68 1.51 19.72 -2.88
CA GLY A 68 0.71 20.82 -2.36
C GLY A 68 1.24 22.18 -2.78
N LYS A 69 0.41 23.22 -2.60
CA LYS A 69 0.84 24.63 -2.79
C LYS A 69 1.94 25.08 -1.81
N ASP A 70 2.10 24.37 -0.71
CA ASP A 70 3.16 24.54 0.29
C ASP A 70 4.41 23.69 -0.04
N TYR A 71 4.50 23.15 -1.26
CA TYR A 71 5.59 22.32 -1.80
C TYR A 71 5.77 20.96 -1.14
N LYS A 72 4.97 20.62 -0.11
CA LYS A 72 4.95 19.28 0.46
C LYS A 72 4.59 18.24 -0.60
N ILE A 73 5.31 17.14 -0.59
CA ILE A 73 5.06 16.02 -1.49
C ILE A 73 4.34 14.93 -0.70
N LEU A 74 3.22 14.45 -1.22
CA LEU A 74 2.49 13.30 -0.70
C LEU A 74 2.65 12.15 -1.68
N VAL A 75 3.14 11.01 -1.20
CA VAL A 75 3.15 9.77 -1.97
C VAL A 75 2.11 8.84 -1.39
N ASN A 76 1.26 8.31 -2.26
CA ASN A 76 0.14 7.45 -1.91
C ASN A 76 0.24 6.15 -2.69
N ALA A 77 0.11 5.03 -2.00
CA ALA A 77 0.09 3.69 -2.58
C ALA A 77 -1.27 3.05 -2.31
N LYS A 78 -1.92 2.58 -3.38
CA LYS A 78 -3.28 2.05 -3.39
C LYS A 78 -3.34 0.71 -4.09
N SER A 79 -4.34 -0.09 -3.75
CA SER A 79 -4.72 -1.26 -4.53
C SER A 79 -6.23 -1.43 -4.54
N ASN A 80 -6.74 -2.05 -5.60
CA ASN A 80 -8.14 -2.51 -5.63
C ASN A 80 -8.38 -3.80 -4.83
N SER A 81 -7.32 -4.40 -4.25
CA SER A 81 -7.45 -5.58 -3.41
C SER A 81 -7.94 -5.21 -2.01
N GLU A 82 -8.99 -5.88 -1.53
CA GLU A 82 -9.49 -5.74 -0.14
C GLU A 82 -8.43 -6.11 0.92
N PHE A 83 -7.38 -6.84 0.52
CA PHE A 83 -6.29 -7.20 1.42
C PHE A 83 -5.27 -6.08 1.61
N PHE A 84 -5.35 -4.97 0.88
CA PHE A 84 -4.38 -3.89 0.99
C PHE A 84 -5.06 -2.60 1.44
N GLU A 85 -4.63 -2.10 2.59
CA GLU A 85 -4.99 -0.76 3.05
C GLU A 85 -4.00 0.25 2.44
N SER A 86 -4.50 1.38 1.97
CA SER A 86 -3.65 2.42 1.37
C SER A 86 -2.55 2.86 2.33
N LEU A 87 -1.35 3.07 1.78
CA LEU A 87 -0.20 3.55 2.53
C LEU A 87 0.21 4.91 1.98
N GLN A 88 0.52 5.85 2.87
CA GLN A 88 0.95 7.17 2.47
C GLN A 88 2.15 7.65 3.29
N TYR A 89 2.94 8.53 2.69
CA TYR A 89 3.96 9.29 3.41
C TYR A 89 4.10 10.68 2.82
N GLU A 90 4.53 11.62 3.65
CA GLU A 90 4.79 12.99 3.26
C GLU A 90 6.28 13.29 3.29
N LEU A 91 6.68 14.25 2.46
CA LEU A 91 8.00 14.86 2.45
C LEU A 91 7.85 16.37 2.53
N GLU A 92 8.61 16.97 3.44
CA GLU A 92 8.83 18.40 3.42
C GLU A 92 9.78 18.73 2.27
N TYR A 93 9.39 19.65 1.40
CA TYR A 93 10.21 20.14 0.30
C TYR A 93 9.85 21.60 0.05
N ASP A 94 10.67 22.34 -0.69
CA ASP A 94 10.58 23.81 -0.76
C ASP A 94 10.48 24.35 -2.20
N GLN A 95 10.39 23.47 -3.18
CA GLN A 95 10.30 23.82 -4.59
C GLN A 95 9.36 22.89 -5.35
N GLU A 96 8.88 23.33 -6.51
CA GLU A 96 7.99 22.53 -7.37
C GLU A 96 8.75 21.32 -7.95
N ILE A 97 8.11 20.15 -7.94
CA ILE A 97 8.59 18.96 -8.65
C ILE A 97 7.78 18.73 -9.93
N THR A 98 8.37 17.98 -10.85
CA THR A 98 7.79 17.57 -12.12
C THR A 98 7.83 16.05 -12.27
N GLU A 99 7.13 15.52 -13.28
CA GLU A 99 7.16 14.09 -13.61
C GLU A 99 8.60 13.56 -13.81
N SER A 100 9.50 14.37 -14.38
CA SER A 100 10.90 13.94 -14.62
C SER A 100 11.73 13.78 -13.36
N ASP A 101 11.25 14.30 -12.23
CA ASP A 101 11.91 14.19 -10.94
C ASP A 101 11.55 12.89 -10.21
N ILE A 102 10.57 12.14 -10.74
CA ILE A 102 10.00 10.94 -10.12
C ILE A 102 10.36 9.71 -10.95
N ALA A 103 10.82 8.65 -10.27
CA ALA A 103 11.01 7.33 -10.86
C ALA A 103 10.39 6.27 -9.95
N ILE A 104 9.66 5.33 -10.56
CA ILE A 104 9.11 4.17 -9.88
C ILE A 104 9.69 2.92 -10.52
N GLU A 105 10.41 2.12 -9.72
CA GLU A 105 10.92 0.83 -10.16
C GLU A 105 10.17 -0.29 -9.44
N TRP A 106 9.59 -1.21 -10.23
CA TRP A 106 8.88 -2.36 -9.69
C TRP A 106 9.75 -3.60 -9.65
N THR A 107 9.67 -4.32 -8.53
CA THR A 107 10.30 -5.62 -8.38
C THR A 107 9.37 -6.62 -7.71
N THR A 108 9.69 -7.90 -7.88
CA THR A 108 9.07 -8.98 -7.12
C THR A 108 9.55 -8.98 -5.67
N LEU A 109 8.95 -9.80 -4.80
CA LEU A 109 9.45 -9.96 -3.43
C LEU A 109 10.89 -10.53 -3.38
N MET A 110 11.30 -11.26 -4.42
CA MET A 110 12.66 -11.77 -4.57
C MET A 110 13.62 -10.75 -5.21
N GLY A 111 13.15 -9.55 -5.55
CA GLY A 111 13.96 -8.47 -6.13
C GLY A 111 14.16 -8.58 -7.64
N ASN A 112 13.37 -9.41 -8.34
CA ASN A 112 13.47 -9.52 -9.78
C ASN A 112 12.69 -8.37 -10.47
N PRO A 113 13.22 -7.77 -11.55
CA PRO A 113 12.51 -6.74 -12.31
C PRO A 113 11.44 -7.32 -13.25
N LYS A 114 11.39 -8.64 -13.42
CA LYS A 114 10.43 -9.34 -14.29
C LYS A 114 9.62 -10.32 -13.46
N ALA A 115 8.30 -10.25 -13.61
CA ALA A 115 7.40 -11.18 -12.96
C ALA A 115 7.42 -12.57 -13.61
N THR A 116 7.07 -13.56 -12.82
CA THR A 116 6.57 -14.87 -13.25
C THR A 116 5.29 -15.18 -12.48
N GLU A 117 4.56 -16.22 -12.86
CA GLU A 117 3.36 -16.65 -12.12
C GLU A 117 3.65 -16.92 -10.63
N GLN A 118 4.83 -17.48 -10.31
CA GLN A 118 5.25 -17.80 -8.94
C GLN A 118 6.00 -16.66 -8.24
N ASP A 119 6.36 -15.60 -8.96
CA ASP A 119 7.11 -14.45 -8.46
C ASP A 119 6.60 -13.18 -9.12
N GLN A 120 5.45 -12.70 -8.68
CA GLN A 120 4.80 -11.51 -9.22
C GLN A 120 5.40 -10.23 -8.64
N LEU A 121 5.24 -9.11 -9.35
CA LEU A 121 5.65 -7.80 -8.85
C LEU A 121 4.87 -7.46 -7.57
N ALA A 122 5.55 -6.92 -6.56
CA ALA A 122 4.94 -6.63 -5.26
C ALA A 122 5.62 -5.49 -4.49
N ILE A 123 6.70 -4.94 -5.04
CA ILE A 123 7.51 -3.90 -4.41
C ILE A 123 7.67 -2.76 -5.40
N ALA A 124 7.38 -1.55 -4.97
CA ALA A 124 7.72 -0.31 -5.67
C ALA A 124 8.87 0.40 -4.94
N TYR A 125 9.91 0.78 -5.66
CA TYR A 125 10.90 1.76 -5.20
C TYR A 125 10.51 3.11 -5.79
N VAL A 126 10.09 4.03 -4.94
CA VAL A 126 9.70 5.39 -5.34
C VAL A 126 10.86 6.31 -5.03
N SER A 127 11.50 6.80 -6.08
CA SER A 127 12.65 7.70 -6.04
C SER A 127 12.23 9.10 -6.49
N ILE A 128 12.64 10.11 -5.73
CA ILE A 128 12.42 11.53 -6.04
C ILE A 128 13.79 12.23 -6.03
N SER A 129 14.05 12.98 -7.10
CA SER A 129 15.36 13.56 -7.39
C SER A 129 15.31 15.06 -7.59
N GLU A 130 16.44 15.70 -7.37
CA GLU A 130 16.69 17.09 -7.74
C GLU A 130 17.95 17.12 -8.59
N ASN A 131 17.89 17.72 -9.79
CA ASN A 131 19.05 17.81 -10.70
C ASN A 131 19.73 16.45 -10.98
N GLY A 132 18.94 15.37 -11.02
CA GLY A 132 19.41 14.00 -11.23
C GLY A 132 20.03 13.32 -10.00
N GLN A 133 19.99 13.94 -8.83
CA GLN A 133 20.41 13.34 -7.57
C GLN A 133 19.19 12.96 -6.72
N VAL A 134 19.07 11.68 -6.38
CA VAL A 134 18.00 11.17 -5.51
C VAL A 134 18.17 11.73 -4.10
N PHE A 135 17.16 12.45 -3.61
CA PHE A 135 17.11 12.97 -2.24
C PHE A 135 16.17 12.16 -1.34
N SER A 136 15.21 11.44 -1.94
CA SER A 136 14.29 10.56 -1.25
C SER A 136 14.08 9.29 -2.05
N GLU A 137 14.28 8.13 -1.40
CA GLU A 137 13.88 6.84 -1.94
C GLU A 137 13.18 6.03 -0.85
N ARG A 138 11.98 5.54 -1.15
CA ARG A 138 11.24 4.65 -0.27
C ARG A 138 10.82 3.39 -1.01
N LYS A 139 10.94 2.28 -0.31
CA LYS A 139 10.47 0.97 -0.75
C LYS A 139 9.08 0.74 -0.16
N ILE A 140 8.09 0.54 -1.03
CA ILE A 140 6.71 0.23 -0.67
C ILE A 140 6.46 -1.23 -1.01
N SER A 141 6.11 -2.03 -0.01
CA SER A 141 5.74 -3.44 -0.22
C SER A 141 4.22 -3.60 -0.18
N PHE A 142 3.63 -3.98 -1.31
CA PHE A 142 2.21 -4.31 -1.40
C PHE A 142 1.88 -5.65 -0.75
N GLY A 143 2.84 -6.59 -0.72
CA GLY A 143 2.69 -7.87 -0.03
C GLY A 143 2.79 -7.75 1.50
N ASN A 144 3.79 -7.01 2.00
CA ASN A 144 4.03 -6.85 3.44
C ASN A 144 3.29 -5.65 4.05
N LYS A 145 2.67 -4.80 3.23
CA LYS A 145 1.94 -3.59 3.64
C LYS A 145 2.79 -2.65 4.48
N ALA A 146 3.99 -2.36 4.01
CA ALA A 146 4.97 -1.54 4.74
C ALA A 146 5.71 -0.59 3.82
N ILE A 147 6.09 0.57 4.38
CA ILE A 147 7.00 1.53 3.77
C ILE A 147 8.33 1.47 4.53
N GLU A 148 9.42 1.35 3.78
CA GLU A 148 10.80 1.36 4.27
C GLU A 148 11.54 2.55 3.65
N ILE A 149 12.25 3.33 4.48
CA ILE A 149 13.06 4.46 4.03
C ILE A 149 14.43 3.93 3.61
N ILE A 150 14.82 4.20 2.36
CA ILE A 150 16.13 3.80 1.80
C ILE A 150 17.07 5.00 1.77
N ILE A 151 16.60 6.12 1.21
CA ILE A 151 17.31 7.40 1.16
C ILE A 151 16.39 8.48 1.72
N ASP A 152 16.93 9.29 2.62
CA ASP A 152 16.31 10.52 3.10
C ASP A 152 17.43 11.53 3.39
N THR A 153 17.60 12.49 2.49
CA THR A 153 18.57 13.57 2.66
C THR A 153 17.93 14.89 3.09
N ILE A 154 16.60 14.95 3.15
CA ILE A 154 15.85 16.13 3.59
C ILE A 154 16.04 16.33 5.11
N ASN A 155 16.24 15.25 5.85
CA ASN A 155 16.40 15.27 7.31
C ASN A 155 17.85 15.40 7.82
N LYS A 156 18.77 16.03 7.07
CA LYS A 156 20.17 16.21 7.49
C LYS A 156 20.49 17.67 7.83
N ASP A 157 20.04 18.09 9.01
CA ASP A 157 20.59 19.24 9.75
C ASP A 157 21.39 18.77 10.98
#